data_AF-A0A2E1H639-F1
#
_entry.id   AF-A0A2E1H639-F1
#
_cell.length_a   1.000
_cell.length_b   1.000
_cell.length_c   1.000
_cell.angle_alpha   90.00
_cell.angle_beta   90.00
_cell.angle_gamma   90.00
#
_symmetry.space_group_name_H-M   'P 1'
#
loop_
_entity.id
_entity.type
_entity.pdbx_description
1 polymer ?
#
loop_
_entity_poly.entity_id
_entity_poly.type
_entity_poly.pdbx_seq_one_letter_code
_entity_poly.pdbx_strand_id
1 'polypeptide(L)'
;MMFCSPISYLDYTVHMKIFTFLLPFFFVCAAVQAQSRHTVDVTGMAFSPAHLDVTIGDTVDFVWGSGVHNVRALSGAFDSGSPVAGPFTFSVTFDQQFLNDNPFSNNFYKYQCDIHVTAGMAGSIKVVTPGIPVLDLAPDLPSAGSPLTFNIWDASPNSTVLLGYSMTGGGPFNSPFGLALLTPPVKLINSLNADSAGHASLSVTVPAPMQGRSIWFQALDRTATVFSNGVFSVFN
;
A
#
# COMPACT_ATOMS: atom_id res chain seq x y z
N MET A 1 -1.86 88.49 -25.06
CA MET A 1 -0.69 88.44 -24.16
C MET A 1 -0.79 87.16 -23.35
N MET A 2 0.32 86.40 -23.29
CA MET A 2 0.53 85.22 -22.43
C MET A 2 -0.03 85.46 -21.03
N PHE A 3 -0.53 84.40 -20.36
CA PHE A 3 0.08 83.87 -19.14
C PHE A 3 -0.43 82.45 -18.87
N CYS A 4 0.53 81.57 -18.57
CA CYS A 4 0.40 80.17 -18.17
C CYS A 4 0.23 80.08 -16.65
N SER A 5 -0.55 79.09 -16.15
CA SER A 5 -0.36 78.27 -14.92
C SER A 5 -1.68 77.56 -14.53
N PRO A 6 -1.68 76.52 -13.68
CA PRO A 6 -0.88 75.28 -13.70
C PRO A 6 -1.80 74.02 -13.74
N ILE A 7 -1.19 72.86 -14.03
CA ILE A 7 -1.83 71.54 -14.06
C ILE A 7 -2.17 71.10 -12.62
N SER A 8 -3.46 70.88 -12.35
CA SER A 8 -3.95 70.20 -11.14
C SER A 8 -4.17 68.71 -11.44
N TYR A 9 -3.53 67.84 -10.66
CA TYR A 9 -3.74 66.40 -10.69
C TYR A 9 -5.17 66.06 -10.23
N LEU A 10 -5.88 65.23 -11.00
CA LEU A 10 -7.13 64.59 -10.58
C LEU A 10 -6.79 63.21 -10.01
N ASP A 11 -7.17 63.00 -8.75
CA ASP A 11 -7.08 61.73 -8.05
C ASP A 11 -7.81 60.61 -8.80
N TYR A 12 -7.10 59.52 -9.12
CA TYR A 12 -7.70 58.33 -9.72
C TYR A 12 -8.18 57.40 -8.60
N THR A 13 -9.43 57.52 -8.19
CA THR A 13 -10.07 56.55 -7.28
C THR A 13 -10.30 55.24 -8.05
N VAL A 14 -9.44 54.25 -7.82
CA VAL A 14 -9.58 52.91 -8.40
C VAL A 14 -10.83 52.24 -7.80
N HIS A 15 -11.91 52.19 -8.57
CA HIS A 15 -13.10 51.40 -8.20
C HIS A 15 -12.79 49.92 -8.42
N MET A 16 -12.31 49.26 -7.37
CA MET A 16 -12.13 47.81 -7.34
C MET A 16 -13.50 47.12 -7.38
N LYS A 17 -13.94 46.75 -8.58
CA LYS A 17 -15.11 45.89 -8.77
C LYS A 17 -14.76 44.47 -8.31
N ILE A 18 -15.18 44.13 -7.10
CA ILE A 18 -15.14 42.77 -6.56
C ILE A 18 -16.06 41.89 -7.42
N PHE A 19 -15.46 41.05 -8.27
CA PHE A 19 -16.15 39.92 -8.89
C PHE A 19 -16.16 38.79 -7.86
N THR A 20 -17.27 38.62 -7.16
CA THR A 20 -17.47 37.48 -6.26
C THR A 20 -17.60 36.20 -7.09
N PHE A 21 -16.49 35.50 -7.30
CA PHE A 21 -16.53 34.10 -7.75
C PHE A 21 -17.07 33.27 -6.59
N LEU A 22 -18.34 32.83 -6.71
CA LEU A 22 -18.89 31.74 -5.90
C LEU A 22 -18.12 30.46 -6.26
N LEU A 23 -17.04 30.19 -5.52
CA LEU A 23 -16.35 28.90 -5.59
C LEU A 23 -17.35 27.84 -5.10
N PRO A 24 -17.73 26.83 -5.91
CA PRO A 24 -18.48 25.71 -5.37
C PRO A 24 -17.56 25.03 -4.36
N PHE A 25 -17.92 25.10 -3.07
CA PHE A 25 -17.24 24.36 -2.02
C PHE A 25 -17.55 22.88 -2.25
N PHE A 26 -16.75 22.24 -3.11
CA PHE A 26 -16.77 20.80 -3.30
C PHE A 26 -16.37 20.20 -1.95
N PHE A 27 -17.37 19.79 -1.18
CA PHE A 27 -17.17 19.08 0.08
C PHE A 27 -16.63 17.69 -0.30
N VAL A 28 -15.31 17.59 -0.45
CA VAL A 28 -14.63 16.31 -0.61
C VAL A 28 -14.80 15.57 0.72
N CYS A 29 -15.75 14.64 0.77
CA CYS A 29 -15.86 13.71 1.89
C CYS A 29 -14.65 12.77 1.79
N ALA A 30 -13.55 13.12 2.47
CA ALA A 30 -12.47 12.18 2.68
C ALA A 30 -13.02 11.07 3.59
N ALA A 31 -13.09 9.84 3.09
CA ALA A 31 -13.37 8.70 3.92
C ALA A 31 -12.21 8.57 4.93
N VAL A 32 -12.45 8.98 6.17
CA VAL A 32 -11.53 8.70 7.28
C VAL A 32 -11.59 7.18 7.46
N GLN A 33 -10.51 6.48 7.08
CA GLN A 33 -10.34 5.08 7.44
C GLN A 33 -10.41 5.00 8.97
N ALA A 34 -11.35 4.21 9.49
CA ALA A 34 -11.49 4.02 10.93
C ALA A 34 -10.24 3.27 11.42
N GLN A 35 -9.46 3.90 12.28
CA GLN A 35 -8.31 3.26 12.93
C GLN A 35 -8.81 2.14 13.83
N SER A 36 -8.49 0.89 13.50
CA SER A 36 -8.80 -0.26 14.34
C SER A 36 -7.68 -0.51 15.34
N ARG A 37 -8.04 -1.07 16.48
CA ARG A 37 -7.10 -1.50 17.51
C ARG A 37 -7.13 -3.01 17.59
N HIS A 38 -5.97 -3.63 17.49
CA HIS A 38 -5.76 -5.06 17.57
C HIS A 38 -4.97 -5.39 18.83
N THR A 39 -5.18 -6.58 19.38
CA THR A 39 -4.46 -7.05 20.56
C THR A 39 -3.58 -8.24 20.21
N VAL A 40 -2.34 -8.22 20.70
CA VAL A 40 -1.45 -9.37 20.76
C VAL A 40 -1.16 -9.67 22.23
N ASP A 41 -1.66 -10.79 22.71
CA ASP A 41 -1.38 -11.27 24.07
C ASP A 41 0.07 -11.77 24.14
N VAL A 42 0.80 -11.27 25.14
CA VAL A 42 2.17 -11.65 25.48
C VAL A 42 2.10 -12.49 26.75
N THR A 43 2.10 -13.83 26.59
CA THR A 43 1.92 -14.77 27.70
C THR A 43 2.59 -16.10 27.42
N GLY A 44 3.05 -16.80 28.47
CA GLY A 44 3.77 -18.06 28.31
C GLY A 44 5.06 -17.88 27.52
N MET A 45 5.22 -18.57 26.40
CA MET A 45 6.37 -18.42 25.49
C MET A 45 5.90 -18.02 24.07
N ALA A 46 4.79 -17.29 23.97
CA ALA A 46 4.12 -17.02 22.71
C ALA A 46 3.55 -15.60 22.61
N PHE A 47 3.38 -15.17 21.36
CA PHE A 47 2.53 -14.05 20.98
C PHE A 47 1.22 -14.61 20.41
N SER A 48 0.07 -14.11 20.87
CA SER A 48 -1.23 -14.58 20.39
C SER A 48 -2.13 -13.41 19.96
N PRO A 49 -2.47 -13.28 18.67
CA PRO A 49 -2.01 -14.12 17.57
C PRO A 49 -0.51 -13.93 17.28
N ALA A 50 0.12 -14.95 16.70
CA ALA A 50 1.54 -14.89 16.29
C ALA A 50 1.73 -14.15 14.95
N HIS A 51 0.67 -14.06 14.14
CA HIS A 51 0.67 -13.31 12.89
C HIS A 51 -0.61 -12.48 12.80
N LEU A 52 -0.47 -11.25 12.34
CA LEU A 52 -1.56 -10.31 12.18
C LEU A 52 -1.39 -9.52 10.88
N ASP A 53 -2.44 -9.50 10.06
CA ASP A 53 -2.59 -8.53 8.99
C ASP A 53 -3.36 -7.33 9.53
N VAL A 54 -2.76 -6.14 9.46
CA VAL A 54 -3.38 -4.88 9.89
C VAL A 54 -3.48 -3.92 8.71
N THR A 55 -4.43 -2.99 8.77
CA THR A 55 -4.53 -1.93 7.76
C THR A 55 -3.70 -0.72 8.18
N ILE A 56 -3.17 0.03 7.21
CA ILE A 56 -2.51 1.31 7.49
C ILE A 56 -3.38 2.21 8.39
N GLY A 57 -2.79 2.73 9.46
CA GLY A 57 -3.46 3.52 10.49
C GLY A 57 -3.94 2.72 11.70
N ASP A 58 -3.96 1.39 11.64
CA ASP A 58 -4.30 0.55 12.79
C ASP A 58 -3.23 0.62 13.89
N THR A 59 -3.64 0.32 15.11
CA THR A 59 -2.75 0.19 16.27
C THR A 59 -2.75 -1.24 16.80
N VAL A 60 -1.57 -1.80 17.06
CA VAL A 60 -1.42 -3.09 17.73
C VAL A 60 -0.96 -2.86 19.16
N ASP A 61 -1.76 -3.33 20.11
CA ASP A 61 -1.45 -3.34 21.53
C ASP A 61 -0.91 -4.72 21.90
N PHE A 62 0.37 -4.76 22.27
CA PHE A 62 0.99 -5.93 22.88
C PHE A 62 0.69 -5.89 24.38
N VAL A 63 -0.04 -6.87 24.91
CA VAL A 63 -0.55 -6.87 26.29
C VAL A 63 0.06 -8.01 27.09
N TRP A 64 0.79 -7.68 28.17
CA TRP A 64 1.45 -8.68 29.01
C TRP A 64 0.44 -9.34 29.94
N GLY A 65 0.17 -10.63 29.70
CA GLY A 65 -0.67 -11.44 30.57
C GLY A 65 0.09 -12.06 31.73
N SER A 66 1.28 -12.62 31.46
CA SER A 66 2.15 -13.25 32.47
C SER A 66 3.59 -13.31 31.99
N GLY A 67 4.53 -13.60 32.89
CA GLY A 67 5.94 -13.77 32.55
C GLY A 67 6.71 -12.46 32.37
N VAL A 68 8.00 -12.59 32.02
CA VAL A 68 8.90 -11.48 31.72
C VAL A 68 9.16 -11.50 30.21
N HIS A 69 8.82 -10.42 29.50
CA HIS A 69 8.90 -10.39 28.04
C HIS A 69 9.30 -9.01 27.53
N ASN A 70 9.82 -8.98 26.30
CA ASN A 70 9.85 -7.79 25.46
C ASN A 70 9.30 -8.10 24.05
N VAL A 71 9.08 -7.06 23.27
CA VAL A 71 8.71 -7.11 21.86
C VAL A 71 9.71 -6.27 21.08
N ARG A 72 10.52 -6.91 20.24
CA ARG A 72 11.53 -6.25 19.42
C ARG A 72 11.35 -6.63 17.95
N ALA A 73 11.15 -5.65 17.09
CA ALA A 73 11.17 -5.86 15.64
C ALA A 73 12.59 -6.22 15.19
N LEU A 74 12.72 -7.24 14.34
CA LEU A 74 14.01 -7.65 13.77
C LEU A 74 14.59 -6.60 12.83
N SER A 75 13.73 -5.79 12.22
CA SER A 75 14.11 -4.64 11.41
C SER A 75 14.58 -3.44 12.24
N GLY A 76 14.35 -3.44 13.56
CA GLY A 76 14.54 -2.28 14.43
C GLY A 76 13.39 -1.27 14.42
N ALA A 77 12.29 -1.54 13.71
CA ALA A 77 11.18 -0.60 13.54
C ALA A 77 10.42 -0.23 14.83
N PHE A 78 10.43 -1.12 15.83
CA PHE A 78 9.88 -0.88 17.16
C PHE A 78 10.56 -1.76 18.20
N ASP A 79 10.62 -1.28 19.44
CA ASP A 79 11.26 -1.94 20.57
C ASP A 79 10.57 -1.54 21.87
N SER A 80 10.00 -2.51 22.58
CA SER A 80 9.39 -2.27 23.89
C SER A 80 10.41 -2.06 25.02
N GLY A 81 11.70 -2.21 24.72
CA GLY A 81 12.81 -2.07 25.67
C GLY A 81 13.26 -3.40 26.28
N SER A 82 13.89 -3.33 27.45
CA SER A 82 14.33 -4.51 28.21
C SER A 82 13.13 -5.39 28.60
N PRO A 83 13.32 -6.72 28.76
CA PRO A 83 12.25 -7.60 29.23
C PRO A 83 11.69 -7.17 30.59
N VAL A 84 10.37 -7.03 30.68
CA VAL A 84 9.64 -6.62 31.89
C VAL A 84 8.52 -7.60 32.22
N ALA A 85 8.16 -7.67 33.50
CA ALA A 85 6.96 -8.38 33.94
C ALA A 85 5.71 -7.52 33.74
N GLY A 86 4.57 -8.17 33.47
CA GLY A 86 3.26 -7.52 33.44
C GLY A 86 2.77 -7.07 34.83
N PRO A 87 1.70 -6.24 34.90
CA PRO A 87 0.94 -5.72 33.76
C PRO A 87 1.70 -4.60 33.03
N PHE A 88 1.81 -4.74 31.71
CA PHE A 88 2.47 -3.79 30.83
C PHE A 88 1.80 -3.85 29.46
N THR A 89 1.74 -2.72 28.77
CA THR A 89 1.25 -2.64 27.41
C THR A 89 2.20 -1.80 26.58
N PHE A 90 2.56 -2.32 25.42
CA PHE A 90 3.33 -1.61 24.41
C PHE A 90 2.48 -1.49 23.16
N SER A 91 2.30 -0.27 22.65
CA SER A 91 1.42 0.00 21.51
C SER A 91 2.25 0.51 20.33
N VAL A 92 1.96 0.00 19.13
CA VAL A 92 2.55 0.48 17.88
C VAL A 92 1.43 0.84 16.91
N THR A 93 1.42 2.08 16.43
CA THR A 93 0.50 2.54 15.39
C THR A 93 1.20 2.45 14.03
N PHE A 94 0.61 1.71 13.10
CA PHE A 94 1.14 1.45 11.76
C PHE A 94 0.55 2.42 10.74
N ASP A 95 0.69 3.73 10.98
CA ASP A 95 0.24 4.76 10.05
C ASP A 95 1.23 5.00 8.89
N GLN A 96 0.87 5.90 7.98
CA GLN A 96 1.73 6.22 6.83
C GLN A 96 3.09 6.79 7.26
N GLN A 97 3.13 7.53 8.38
CA GLN A 97 4.39 8.07 8.88
C GLN A 97 5.30 6.95 9.38
N PHE A 98 4.75 5.99 10.14
CA PHE A 98 5.47 4.81 10.58
C PHE A 98 6.09 4.04 9.40
N LEU A 99 5.31 3.81 8.33
CA LEU A 99 5.80 3.11 7.14
C LEU A 99 6.90 3.89 6.40
N ASN A 100 6.78 5.22 6.34
CA ASN A 100 7.80 6.08 5.71
C ASN A 100 9.11 6.08 6.50
N ASP A 101 9.03 6.10 7.84
CA ASP A 101 10.18 6.11 8.73
C ASP A 101 10.84 4.72 8.85
N ASN A 102 10.05 3.66 8.64
CA ASN A 102 10.49 2.26 8.77
C ASN A 102 10.20 1.44 7.50
N PRO A 103 10.76 1.82 6.33
CA PRO A 103 10.49 1.12 5.09
C PRO A 103 11.04 -0.31 5.17
N PHE A 104 10.20 -1.30 4.87
CA PHE A 104 10.59 -2.70 4.86
C PHE A 104 9.91 -3.45 3.72
N SER A 105 10.53 -4.54 3.25
CA SER A 105 9.99 -5.32 2.13
C SER A 105 8.55 -5.75 2.41
N ASN A 106 7.62 -5.35 1.52
CA ASN A 106 6.19 -5.67 1.60
C ASN A 106 5.52 -5.28 2.92
N ASN A 107 6.03 -4.24 3.62
CA ASN A 107 5.54 -3.79 4.93
C ASN A 107 5.36 -4.94 5.94
N PHE A 108 6.29 -5.92 5.91
CA PHE A 108 6.20 -7.14 6.71
C PHE A 108 7.23 -7.13 7.86
N TYR A 109 6.75 -6.90 9.08
CA TYR A 109 7.57 -6.72 10.27
C TYR A 109 7.55 -7.97 11.14
N LYS A 110 8.66 -8.72 11.14
CA LYS A 110 8.89 -9.82 12.10
C LYS A 110 9.42 -9.27 13.42
N TYR A 111 8.99 -9.85 14.54
CA TYR A 111 9.43 -9.46 15.88
C TYR A 111 9.62 -10.69 16.79
N GLN A 112 10.33 -10.49 17.89
CA GLN A 112 10.66 -11.54 18.86
C GLN A 112 10.60 -11.03 20.30
N CYS A 113 10.60 -11.97 21.24
CA CYS A 113 11.00 -11.75 22.63
C CYS A 113 12.44 -12.23 22.83
N ASP A 114 13.34 -11.34 23.23
CA ASP A 114 14.78 -11.57 23.21
C ASP A 114 15.21 -12.74 24.11
N ILE A 115 14.63 -12.85 25.31
CA ILE A 115 14.98 -13.91 26.27
C ILE A 115 14.30 -15.25 26.00
N HIS A 116 13.35 -15.28 25.06
CA HIS A 116 12.57 -16.47 24.71
C HIS A 116 12.68 -16.84 23.22
N VAL A 117 13.62 -16.23 22.50
CA VAL A 117 13.85 -16.51 21.07
C VAL A 117 14.25 -17.97 20.85
N THR A 118 15.00 -18.57 21.77
CA THR A 118 15.39 -19.99 21.71
C THR A 118 14.22 -20.95 21.90
N ALA A 119 13.16 -20.50 22.56
CA ALA A 119 11.89 -21.22 22.68
C ALA A 119 10.93 -20.95 21.50
N GLY A 120 11.36 -20.14 20.53
CA GLY A 120 10.57 -19.81 19.34
C GLY A 120 9.56 -18.67 19.53
N MET A 121 9.68 -17.86 20.58
CA MET A 121 8.77 -16.74 20.84
C MET A 121 8.97 -15.61 19.82
N ALA A 122 8.29 -15.73 18.68
CA ALA A 122 8.35 -14.82 17.55
C ALA A 122 6.96 -14.56 16.98
N GLY A 123 6.79 -13.43 16.31
CA GLY A 123 5.57 -13.07 15.62
C GLY A 123 5.83 -12.18 14.40
N SER A 124 4.76 -11.81 13.70
CA SER A 124 4.83 -10.94 12.54
C SER A 124 3.59 -10.10 12.33
N ILE A 125 3.77 -8.89 11.82
CA ILE A 125 2.70 -7.99 11.39
C ILE A 125 2.92 -7.66 9.92
N LYS A 126 1.92 -7.88 9.06
CA LYS A 126 1.87 -7.31 7.71
C LYS A 126 0.98 -6.07 7.74
N VAL A 127 1.49 -4.95 7.25
CA VAL A 127 0.67 -3.74 7.10
C VAL A 127 0.14 -3.66 5.66
N VAL A 128 -1.15 -3.91 5.51
CA VAL A 128 -1.90 -3.83 4.27
C VAL A 128 -2.30 -2.37 4.04
N THR A 129 -2.11 -1.89 2.80
CA THR A 129 -2.62 -0.58 2.37
C THR A 129 -3.70 -0.80 1.31
N PRO A 130 -4.98 -0.91 1.71
CA PRO A 130 -6.07 -1.13 0.77
C PRO A 130 -6.07 -0.07 -0.33
N GLY A 131 -6.14 -0.52 -1.57
CA GLY A 131 -6.11 0.35 -2.74
C GLY A 131 -4.72 0.58 -3.32
N ILE A 132 -3.67 -0.02 -2.74
CA ILE A 132 -2.35 -0.10 -3.37
C ILE A 132 -2.10 -1.58 -3.69
N PRO A 133 -2.55 -2.07 -4.86
CA PRO A 133 -2.50 -3.48 -5.16
C PRO A 133 -1.05 -3.99 -5.29
N VAL A 134 -0.80 -5.23 -4.86
CA VAL A 134 0.48 -5.93 -5.06
C VAL A 134 0.21 -7.17 -5.92
N LEU A 135 0.83 -7.20 -7.11
CA LEU A 135 0.78 -8.34 -8.02
C LEU A 135 1.94 -9.29 -7.74
N ASP A 136 1.60 -10.56 -7.57
CA ASP A 136 2.52 -11.68 -7.36
C ASP A 136 2.18 -12.85 -8.29
N LEU A 137 3.19 -13.63 -8.68
CA LEU A 137 3.07 -14.78 -9.58
C LEU A 137 3.42 -16.07 -8.85
N ALA A 138 2.60 -17.11 -9.01
CA ALA A 138 2.89 -18.43 -8.49
C ALA A 138 2.79 -19.48 -9.61
N PRO A 139 3.86 -20.23 -9.92
CA PRO A 139 5.21 -20.12 -9.35
C PRO A 139 5.98 -18.89 -9.89
N ASP A 140 7.00 -18.44 -9.15
CA ASP A 140 7.88 -17.32 -9.52
C ASP A 140 8.61 -17.55 -10.86
N LEU A 141 8.85 -18.82 -11.22
CA LEU A 141 9.44 -19.25 -12.48
C LEU A 141 8.40 -20.07 -13.27
N PRO A 142 7.48 -19.41 -14.00
CA PRO A 142 6.46 -20.10 -14.76
C PRO A 142 7.07 -20.83 -15.96
N SER A 143 6.48 -21.98 -16.27
CA SER A 143 6.86 -22.79 -17.44
C SER A 143 5.68 -22.92 -18.40
N ALA A 144 5.98 -22.95 -19.70
CA ALA A 144 5.00 -23.20 -20.73
C ALA A 144 4.28 -24.55 -20.50
N GLY A 145 2.96 -24.56 -20.69
CA GLY A 145 2.11 -25.73 -20.45
C GLY A 145 1.75 -26.00 -18.99
N SER A 146 2.31 -25.26 -18.03
CA SER A 146 2.02 -25.39 -16.60
C SER A 146 1.04 -24.30 -16.12
N PRO A 147 0.32 -24.51 -15.00
CA PRO A 147 -0.46 -23.46 -14.38
C PRO A 147 0.42 -22.29 -13.90
N LEU A 148 -0.04 -21.07 -14.16
CA LEU A 148 0.46 -19.83 -13.56
C LEU A 148 -0.72 -19.14 -12.88
N THR A 149 -0.56 -18.86 -11.60
CA THR A 149 -1.51 -18.11 -10.80
C THR A 149 -1.03 -16.68 -10.62
N PHE A 150 -1.90 -15.73 -10.93
CA PHE A 150 -1.73 -14.33 -10.60
C PHE A 150 -2.47 -14.07 -9.28
N ASN A 151 -1.76 -13.60 -8.27
CA ASN A 151 -2.34 -13.13 -7.02
C ASN A 151 -2.24 -11.61 -6.97
N ILE A 152 -3.37 -10.93 -6.75
CA ILE A 152 -3.41 -9.50 -6.53
C ILE A 152 -3.88 -9.29 -5.09
N TRP A 153 -2.96 -8.81 -4.26
CA TRP A 153 -3.20 -8.47 -2.86
C TRP A 153 -3.47 -7.00 -2.71
N ASP A 154 -4.04 -6.62 -1.57
CA ASP A 154 -4.09 -5.24 -1.09
C ASP A 154 -4.83 -4.27 -2.05
N ALA A 155 -5.65 -4.78 -2.96
CA ALA A 155 -6.57 -3.98 -3.74
C ALA A 155 -7.67 -3.41 -2.84
N SER A 156 -8.39 -2.39 -3.31
CA SER A 156 -9.55 -1.86 -2.62
C SER A 156 -10.59 -2.99 -2.46
N PRO A 157 -11.20 -3.16 -1.27
CA PRO A 157 -12.20 -4.20 -1.04
C PRO A 157 -13.32 -4.17 -2.08
N ASN A 158 -13.67 -5.33 -2.63
CA ASN A 158 -14.70 -5.49 -3.66
C ASN A 158 -14.44 -4.75 -4.98
N SER A 159 -13.23 -4.24 -5.20
CA SER A 159 -12.90 -3.48 -6.40
C SER A 159 -12.70 -4.36 -7.62
N THR A 160 -12.98 -3.81 -8.79
CA THR A 160 -12.56 -4.42 -10.06
C THR A 160 -11.07 -4.16 -10.28
N VAL A 161 -10.31 -5.23 -10.49
CA VAL A 161 -8.88 -5.19 -10.81
C VAL A 161 -8.67 -5.61 -12.27
N LEU A 162 -8.02 -4.75 -13.06
CA LEU A 162 -7.64 -5.06 -14.44
C LEU A 162 -6.22 -5.63 -14.46
N LEU A 163 -6.08 -6.90 -14.87
CA LEU A 163 -4.77 -7.54 -15.04
C LEU A 163 -4.32 -7.38 -16.49
N GLY A 164 -3.24 -6.63 -16.70
CA GLY A 164 -2.64 -6.37 -18.01
C GLY A 164 -1.26 -6.97 -18.17
N TYR A 165 -0.82 -7.12 -19.42
CA TYR A 165 0.54 -7.48 -19.77
C TYR A 165 1.06 -6.72 -20.99
N SER A 166 2.38 -6.74 -21.14
CA SER A 166 3.10 -6.31 -22.33
C SER A 166 4.17 -7.34 -22.69
N MET A 167 4.32 -7.62 -23.98
CA MET A 167 5.45 -8.38 -24.52
C MET A 167 6.56 -7.48 -25.07
N THR A 168 6.38 -6.16 -24.98
CA THR A 168 7.32 -5.16 -25.54
C THR A 168 8.24 -4.59 -24.46
N GLY A 169 7.78 -4.50 -23.21
CA GLY A 169 8.60 -4.02 -22.09
C GLY A 169 7.80 -3.59 -20.86
N GLY A 170 8.51 -3.26 -19.79
CA GLY A 170 7.96 -2.82 -18.50
C GLY A 170 7.69 -1.31 -18.37
N GLY A 171 7.53 -0.59 -19.49
CA GLY A 171 7.29 0.86 -19.47
C GLY A 171 8.54 1.70 -19.21
N PRO A 172 8.38 2.95 -18.74
CA PRO A 172 7.11 3.57 -18.35
C PRO A 172 6.21 3.96 -19.52
N PHE A 173 4.90 4.03 -19.25
CA PHE A 173 3.88 4.51 -20.18
C PHE A 173 2.90 5.43 -19.48
N ASN A 174 2.70 6.64 -20.01
CA ASN A 174 1.68 7.56 -19.52
C ASN A 174 0.30 7.11 -19.99
N SER A 175 -0.44 6.43 -19.11
CA SER A 175 -1.81 5.99 -19.38
C SER A 175 -2.84 7.00 -18.83
N PRO A 176 -4.13 6.86 -19.20
CA PRO A 176 -5.20 7.64 -18.58
C PRO A 176 -5.35 7.45 -17.06
N PHE A 177 -4.74 6.39 -16.49
CA PHE A 177 -4.79 6.06 -15.07
C PHE A 177 -3.48 6.36 -14.33
N GLY A 178 -2.56 7.09 -14.97
CA GLY A 178 -1.24 7.40 -14.43
C GLY A 178 -0.12 6.61 -15.10
N LEU A 179 1.05 6.60 -14.45
CA LEU A 179 2.27 5.99 -14.97
C LEU A 179 2.18 4.46 -14.86
N ALA A 180 1.97 3.79 -15.98
CA ALA A 180 1.99 2.33 -16.06
C ALA A 180 3.42 1.83 -16.27
N LEU A 181 3.74 0.69 -15.66
CA LEU A 181 4.98 -0.06 -15.85
C LEU A 181 4.81 -1.13 -16.93
N LEU A 182 4.19 -0.75 -18.05
CA LEU A 182 3.99 -1.59 -19.23
C LEU A 182 4.16 -0.77 -20.50
N THR A 183 5.02 -1.22 -21.42
CA THR A 183 5.23 -0.58 -22.72
C THR A 183 4.09 -0.98 -23.68
N PRO A 184 3.44 -0.06 -24.41
CA PRO A 184 2.43 -0.43 -25.39
C PRO A 184 2.97 -1.34 -26.52
N PRO A 185 2.14 -2.23 -27.10
CA PRO A 185 0.72 -2.43 -26.81
C PRO A 185 0.48 -3.21 -25.51
N VAL A 186 -0.34 -2.65 -24.62
CA VAL A 186 -0.81 -3.33 -23.41
C VAL A 186 -2.05 -4.15 -23.73
N LYS A 187 -2.07 -5.40 -23.27
CA LYS A 187 -3.18 -6.34 -23.47
C LYS A 187 -3.77 -6.71 -22.12
N LEU A 188 -5.10 -6.78 -22.04
CA LEU A 188 -5.79 -7.25 -20.85
C LEU A 188 -5.80 -8.79 -20.86
N ILE A 189 -5.43 -9.39 -19.74
CA ILE A 189 -5.62 -10.83 -19.49
C ILE A 189 -7.05 -11.06 -19.03
N ASN A 190 -7.44 -10.37 -17.94
CA ASN A 190 -8.76 -10.49 -17.36
C ASN A 190 -9.13 -9.24 -16.53
N SER A 191 -10.41 -9.11 -16.23
CA SER A 191 -10.97 -8.20 -15.24
C SER A 191 -11.49 -9.04 -14.08
N LEU A 192 -10.87 -8.90 -12.91
CA LEU A 192 -11.19 -9.67 -11.70
C LEU A 192 -11.94 -8.79 -10.70
N ASN A 193 -12.71 -9.39 -9.82
CA ASN A 193 -13.25 -8.69 -8.65
C ASN A 193 -12.45 -9.15 -7.42
N ALA A 194 -11.89 -8.19 -6.69
CA ALA A 194 -11.32 -8.46 -5.39
C ALA A 194 -12.43 -8.85 -4.41
N ASP A 195 -12.10 -9.69 -3.44
CA ASP A 195 -12.99 -10.00 -2.32
C ASP A 195 -13.06 -8.84 -1.31
N SER A 196 -13.76 -9.05 -0.20
CA SER A 196 -13.88 -8.06 0.87
C SER A 196 -12.57 -7.78 1.60
N ALA A 197 -11.56 -8.64 1.45
CA ALA A 197 -10.21 -8.44 1.99
C ALA A 197 -9.29 -7.76 0.98
N GLY A 198 -9.76 -7.47 -0.24
CA GLY A 198 -8.93 -6.84 -1.28
C GLY A 198 -8.06 -7.83 -2.07
N HIS A 199 -8.34 -9.13 -1.97
CA HIS A 199 -7.60 -10.15 -2.72
C HIS A 199 -8.37 -10.59 -3.98
N ALA A 200 -7.66 -10.71 -5.10
CA ALA A 200 -8.16 -11.32 -6.33
C ALA A 200 -7.13 -12.30 -6.88
N SER A 201 -7.58 -13.43 -7.42
CA SER A 201 -6.66 -14.38 -8.07
C SER A 201 -7.21 -14.94 -9.37
N LEU A 202 -6.29 -15.34 -10.25
CA LEU A 202 -6.59 -16.00 -11.52
C LEU A 202 -5.52 -17.05 -11.81
N SER A 203 -5.92 -18.30 -12.02
CA SER A 203 -5.02 -19.34 -12.50
C SER A 203 -5.29 -19.65 -13.96
N VAL A 204 -4.25 -19.62 -14.79
CA VAL A 204 -4.31 -19.96 -16.22
C VAL A 204 -3.19 -20.93 -16.57
N THR A 205 -3.45 -21.83 -17.52
CA THR A 205 -2.38 -22.63 -18.11
C THR A 205 -1.59 -21.78 -19.08
N VAL A 206 -0.27 -21.70 -18.89
CA VAL A 206 0.60 -20.96 -19.79
C VAL A 206 0.58 -21.60 -21.18
N PRO A 207 0.27 -20.86 -22.25
CA PRO A 207 0.29 -21.41 -23.61
C PRO A 207 1.70 -21.89 -24.02
N ALA A 208 1.79 -23.01 -24.75
CA ALA A 208 3.06 -23.55 -25.24
C ALA A 208 3.94 -22.52 -26.00
N PRO A 209 3.40 -21.60 -26.85
CA PRO A 209 4.20 -20.59 -27.53
C PRO A 209 4.88 -19.54 -26.63
N MET A 210 4.58 -19.54 -25.33
CA MET A 210 5.21 -18.63 -24.37
C MET A 210 6.60 -19.09 -23.93
N GLN A 211 7.02 -20.31 -24.24
CA GLN A 211 8.37 -20.78 -23.92
C GLN A 211 9.45 -19.81 -24.44
N GLY A 212 10.38 -19.45 -23.56
CA GLY A 212 11.46 -18.49 -23.77
C GLY A 212 11.03 -17.03 -23.92
N ARG A 213 9.74 -16.70 -23.75
CA ARG A 213 9.23 -15.32 -23.91
C ARG A 213 9.37 -14.54 -22.61
N SER A 214 9.79 -13.30 -22.76
CA SER A 214 9.75 -12.27 -21.72
C SER A 214 8.40 -11.57 -21.73
N ILE A 215 7.74 -11.49 -20.57
CA ILE A 215 6.47 -10.79 -20.40
C ILE A 215 6.52 -9.94 -19.14
N TRP A 216 5.95 -8.74 -19.24
CA TRP A 216 5.74 -7.83 -18.13
C TRP A 216 4.26 -7.79 -17.79
N PHE A 217 3.92 -7.83 -16.51
CA PHE A 217 2.57 -7.81 -15.97
C PHE A 217 2.39 -6.64 -15.02
N GLN A 218 1.17 -6.11 -14.97
CA GLN A 218 0.76 -5.14 -13.96
C GLN A 218 -0.75 -5.21 -13.78
N ALA A 219 -1.21 -4.98 -12.56
CA ALA A 219 -2.62 -4.85 -12.23
C ALA A 219 -2.99 -3.37 -12.02
N LEU A 220 -4.25 -3.01 -12.29
CA LEU A 220 -4.83 -1.70 -11.98
C LEU A 220 -6.07 -1.91 -11.10
N ASP A 221 -6.07 -1.35 -9.90
CA ASP A 221 -7.27 -1.22 -9.09
C ASP A 221 -8.14 -0.08 -9.64
N ARG A 222 -9.39 -0.36 -9.99
CA ARG A 222 -10.32 0.62 -10.58
C ARG A 222 -10.97 1.56 -9.60
N THR A 223 -11.09 1.17 -8.32
CA THR A 223 -11.66 2.01 -7.26
C THR A 223 -10.64 3.04 -6.82
N ALA A 224 -9.43 2.58 -6.46
CA ALA A 224 -8.34 3.49 -6.06
C ALA A 224 -7.68 4.19 -7.27
N THR A 225 -7.84 3.65 -8.48
CA THR A 225 -7.13 4.11 -9.70
C THR A 225 -5.62 4.07 -9.55
N VAL A 226 -5.11 3.05 -8.85
CA VAL A 226 -3.68 2.85 -8.56
C VAL A 226 -3.20 1.56 -9.23
N PHE A 227 -2.03 1.63 -9.86
CA PHE A 227 -1.35 0.48 -10.41
C PHE A 227 -0.59 -0.30 -9.35
N SER A 228 -0.49 -1.62 -9.54
CA SER A 228 0.39 -2.45 -8.73
C SER A 228 1.86 -2.25 -9.06
N ASN A 229 2.74 -2.89 -8.30
CA ASN A 229 4.09 -3.19 -8.79
C ASN A 229 4.05 -3.84 -10.18
N GLY A 230 5.08 -3.57 -10.99
CA GLY A 230 5.32 -4.30 -12.23
C GLY A 230 6.01 -5.63 -11.93
N VAL A 231 5.57 -6.69 -12.60
CA VAL A 231 6.21 -8.01 -12.50
C VAL A 231 6.77 -8.42 -13.85
N PHE A 232 8.04 -8.82 -13.87
CA PHE A 232 8.71 -9.35 -15.06
C PHE A 232 8.92 -10.85 -14.90
N SER A 233 8.67 -11.62 -15.97
CA SER A 233 8.98 -13.05 -15.99
C SER A 233 9.46 -13.51 -17.36
N VAL A 234 10.31 -14.53 -17.34
CA VAL A 234 10.68 -15.35 -18.51
C VAL A 234 10.05 -16.72 -18.32
N PHE A 235 9.33 -17.18 -19.33
CA PHE A 235 8.65 -18.47 -19.27
C PHE A 235 9.56 -19.59 -19.76
N ASN A 236 9.77 -20.61 -18.94
CA ASN A 236 10.64 -21.76 -19.27
C ASN A 236 9.95 -22.82 -20.13
#